data_AF-A0A9D6WK64-F1
#
_entry.id   AF-A0A9D6WK64-F1
#
_cell.length_a   1.000
_cell.length_b   1.000
_cell.length_c   1.000
_cell.angle_alpha   90.00
_cell.angle_beta   90.00
_cell.angle_gamma   90.00
#
_symmetry.space_group_name_H-M   'P 1'
#
loop_
_entity.id
_entity.type
_entity.pdbx_description
1 polymer ?
#
loop_
_entity_poly.entity_id
_entity_poly.type
_entity_poly.pdbx_seq_one_letter_code
_entity_poly.pdbx_strand_id
1 'polypeptide(L)' 'MKLKKLFSSEGKEKDPVCGMSVDPKTALQATHEGKQYYFCSENCRTKFTTKPEESITHKNHDGCKCCH' A
#
# COMPACT_ATOMS: atom_id res chain seq x y z
N MET A 1 -16.26 -0.60 28.86
CA MET A 1 -15.38 -0.19 27.74
C MET A 1 -16.04 -0.53 26.41
N LYS A 2 -16.41 0.46 25.58
CA LYS A 2 -17.17 0.28 24.32
C LYS A 2 -16.23 -0.11 23.16
N LEU A 3 -15.79 -1.37 23.15
CA LEU A 3 -15.12 -1.99 22.01
C LEU A 3 -16.12 -2.16 20.87
N LYS A 4 -16.13 -1.25 19.90
CA LYS A 4 -16.36 -1.52 18.47
C LYS A 4 -15.98 -0.26 17.68
N LYS A 5 -14.71 -0.15 17.30
CA LYS A 5 -14.28 0.78 16.26
C LYS A 5 -15.06 0.42 15.01
N LEU A 6 -15.75 1.41 14.46
CA LEU A 6 -16.63 1.34 13.30
C LEU A 6 -15.85 0.76 12.09
N PHE A 7 -16.00 -0.53 11.81
CA PHE A 7 -15.57 -1.10 10.54
C PHE A 7 -16.78 -1.06 9.61
N SER A 8 -16.96 0.08 8.94
CA SER A 8 -17.88 0.21 7.81
C SER A 8 -17.49 -0.83 6.75
N SER A 9 -18.47 -1.67 6.43
CA SER A 9 -18.44 -2.67 5.38
C SER A 9 -18.05 -2.02 4.04
N GLU A 10 -17.15 -2.65 3.28
CA GLU A 10 -16.55 -2.21 1.98
C GLU A 10 -15.32 -1.28 2.01
N GLY A 11 -14.41 -1.44 2.98
CA GLY A 11 -13.14 -0.70 3.05
C GLY A 11 -11.99 -1.37 2.30
N LYS A 12 -11.71 -0.95 1.05
CA LYS A 12 -10.41 -1.20 0.41
C LYS A 12 -9.43 -0.14 0.90
N GLU A 13 -8.28 -0.58 1.40
CA GLU A 13 -7.20 0.31 1.82
C GLU A 13 -6.31 0.69 0.65
N LYS A 14 -5.65 1.84 0.72
CA LYS A 14 -4.80 2.32 -0.38
C LYS A 14 -3.34 1.99 -0.11
N ASP A 15 -2.70 1.29 -1.03
CA ASP A 15 -1.27 1.02 -0.97
C ASP A 15 -0.50 2.35 -1.15
N PRO A 16 0.34 2.77 -0.19
CA PRO A 16 1.05 4.06 -0.27
C PRO A 16 2.17 4.05 -1.31
N VAL A 17 2.58 2.87 -1.79
CA VAL A 17 3.65 2.70 -2.78
C VAL A 17 3.10 2.78 -4.20
N CYS A 18 2.07 1.97 -4.48
CA CYS A 18 1.51 1.84 -5.81
C CYS A 18 0.10 2.43 -5.94
N GLY A 19 -0.43 3.08 -4.90
CA GLY A 19 -1.72 3.80 -4.95
C GLY A 19 -2.93 2.91 -5.23
N MET A 20 -2.73 1.60 -5.35
CA MET A 20 -3.75 0.63 -5.71
C MET A 20 -4.63 0.35 -4.49
N SER A 21 -5.92 0.14 -4.73
CA SER A 21 -6.86 -0.29 -3.70
C SER A 21 -6.64 -1.77 -3.41
N VAL A 22 -6.37 -2.10 -2.16
CA VAL A 22 -6.08 -3.44 -1.67
C VAL A 22 -7.04 -3.83 -0.57
N ASP A 23 -7.40 -5.10 -0.52
CA ASP A 23 -8.30 -5.60 0.51
C ASP A 23 -7.54 -5.83 1.81
N PRO A 24 -7.81 -5.09 2.90
CA PRO A 24 -7.05 -5.20 4.15
C PRO A 24 -7.10 -6.59 4.80
N LYS A 25 -8.04 -7.45 4.36
CA LYS A 25 -8.19 -8.85 4.81
C LYS A 25 -7.22 -9.82 4.15
N THR A 26 -6.79 -9.54 2.91
CA THR A 26 -5.92 -10.42 2.11
C THR A 26 -4.59 -9.76 1.78
N ALA A 27 -4.52 -8.43 1.83
CA ALA A 27 -3.34 -7.63 1.60
C ALA A 27 -2.32 -7.79 2.72
N LEU A 28 -1.05 -7.53 2.39
CA LEU A 28 0.03 -7.53 3.35
C LEU A 28 -0.06 -6.28 4.22
N GLN A 29 0.17 -6.45 5.52
CA GLN A 29 0.12 -5.37 6.49
C GLN A 29 1.53 -5.13 7.04
N ALA A 30 1.91 -3.87 7.27
CA ALA A 30 3.11 -3.56 8.02
C ALA A 30 2.88 -2.38 8.96
N THR A 31 3.45 -2.46 10.15
CA THR A 31 3.41 -1.39 11.13
C THR A 31 4.64 -0.52 10.98
N HIS A 32 4.44 0.78 10.73
CA HIS A 32 5.52 1.76 10.62
C HIS A 32 5.12 3.01 11.41
N GLU A 33 5.99 3.48 12.32
CA GLU A 33 5.71 4.61 13.22
C GLU A 33 4.38 4.48 14.00
N GLY A 34 4.01 3.26 14.39
CA GLY A 34 2.75 3.00 15.10
C GLY A 34 1.49 3.12 14.25
N LYS A 35 1.63 3.31 12.93
CA LYS A 35 0.54 3.26 11.94
C LYS A 35 0.60 1.94 11.18
N GLN A 36 -0.58 1.37 10.91
CA GLN A 36 -0.70 0.15 10.11
C GLN A 36 -0.94 0.53 8.65
N TYR A 37 -0.08 0.05 7.77
CA TYR A 37 -0.16 0.25 6.31
C TYR A 37 -0.44 -1.07 5.60
N TYR A 38 -1.07 -0.97 4.43
CA TYR A 38 -1.48 -2.12 3.62
C TYR A 38 -0.81 -2.08 2.25
N PHE A 39 -0.40 -3.25 1.76
CA PHE A 39 0.38 -3.40 0.55
C PHE A 39 -0.21 -4.49 -0.35
N CYS A 40 -0.22 -4.23 -1.66
CA CYS A 40 -0.74 -5.18 -2.64
C CYS A 40 0.16 -6.42 -2.78
N SER A 41 1.44 -6.29 -2.44
CA SER A 41 2.46 -7.33 -2.63
C SER A 41 3.66 -7.09 -1.74
N GLU A 42 4.45 -8.15 -1.53
CA GLU A 42 5.64 -8.10 -0.69
C GLU A 42 6.66 -7.09 -1.23
N ASN A 43 6.74 -6.97 -2.56
CA ASN A 43 7.62 -6.00 -3.20
C ASN A 43 7.28 -4.54 -2.81
N CYS A 44 5.99 -4.19 -2.64
CA CYS A 44 5.58 -2.87 -2.16
C CYS A 44 5.95 -2.71 -0.68
N ARG A 45 5.69 -3.71 0.16
CA ARG A 45 6.08 -3.70 1.58
C ARG A 45 7.59 -3.53 1.75
N THR A 46 8.40 -4.25 0.99
CA THR A 46 9.87 -4.18 1.06
C THR A 46 10.38 -2.82 0.59
N LYS A 47 9.86 -2.28 -0.50
CA LYS A 47 10.17 -0.91 -0.95
C LYS A 47 9.84 0.13 0.12
N PHE A 48 8.66 0.01 0.73
CA PHE A 48 8.23 0.89 1.82
C PHE A 48 9.12 0.78 3.06
N THR A 49 9.55 -0.44 3.42
CA THR A 49 10.42 -0.66 4.59
C THR A 49 11.86 -0.19 4.33
N THR A 50 12.33 -0.29 3.09
CA THR A 50 13.70 0.09 2.70
C THR A 50 13.83 1.60 2.48
N LYS A 51 12.83 2.21 1.85
CA LYS A 51 12.82 3.62 1.42
C LYS A 51 11.38 4.16 1.42
N PRO A 52 10.81 4.45 2.60
CA PRO A 52 9.43 4.94 2.70
C PRO A 52 9.26 6.28 1.97
N GLU A 53 10.23 7.19 2.08
CA GLU A 53 10.22 8.52 1.45
C GLU A 53 10.17 8.47 -0.09
N GLU A 54 10.80 7.48 -0.71
CA GLU A 54 10.81 7.33 -2.17
C GLU A 54 9.63 6.48 -2.68
N SER A 55 9.05 5.64 -1.82
CA SER A 55 7.98 4.72 -2.20
C SER A 55 6.67 5.42 -2.56
N ILE A 56 6.41 6.62 -2.02
CA ILE A 56 5.23 7.46 -2.33
C ILE A 56 5.28 8.14 -3.70
N THR A 57 6.41 8.03 -4.42
CA THR A 57 6.57 8.60 -5.76
C THR A 57 6.24 7.54 -6.81
N HIS A 58 4.97 7.50 -7.23
CA HIS A 58 4.55 6.80 -8.43
C HIS A 58 5.37 7.25 -9.64
N LYS A 59 6.38 6.46 -10.02
CA LYS A 59 6.84 6.40 -11.41
C LYS A 59 6.05 5.29 -12.07
N ASN A 60 4.82 5.64 -12.46
CA ASN A 60 4.08 4.90 -13.47
C ASN A 60 4.93 5.02 -14.76
N HIS A 61 5.77 4.01 -15.01
CA HIS A 61 6.39 3.82 -16.30
C HIS A 61 5.62 2.71 -17.02
N ASP A 62 4.31 2.96 -17.19
CA ASP A 62 3.52 2.37 -18.25
C ASP A 62 3.92 3.09 -19.56
N GLY A 63 4.85 2.50 -20.30
CA GLY A 63 5.40 3.17 -21.47
C GLY A 63 6.37 2.34 -22.30
N CYS A 64 5.98 1.11 -22.63
CA CYS A 64 6.66 0.38 -23.71
C CYS A 64 6.41 1.10 -25.05
N LYS A 65 7.46 1.68 -25.67
CA LYS A 65 7.85 1.54 -27.10
C LYS A 65 8.62 2.77 -27.62
N CYS A 66 9.94 2.62 -27.75
CA CYS A 66 10.67 3.25 -28.86
C CYS A 66 11.93 2.43 -29.18
N CYS A 67 11.80 1.47 -30.09
CA CYS A 67 12.92 0.97 -30.89
C CYS A 67 13.20 2.02 -31.97
N HIS A 68 14.44 2.50 -32.05
CA HIS A 68 14.98 3.22 -33.20
C HIS A 68 15.99 2.31 -33.90
#